data_AF-A0A401NPQ3-F1
#
_entry.id   AF-A0A401NPQ3-F1
#
_cell.length_a   1.000
_cell.length_b   1.000
_cell.length_c   1.000
_cell.angle_alpha   90.00
_cell.angle_beta   90.00
_cell.angle_gamma   90.00
#
_symmetry.space_group_name_H-M   'P 1'
#
loop_
_entity.id
_entity.type
_entity.pdbx_description
1 polymer ?
#
loop_
_entity_poly.entity_id
_entity_poly.type
_entity_poly.pdbx_seq_one_letter_code
_entity_poly.pdbx_strand_id
1 'polypeptide(L)'
;VYTIVGFPDPLIDQISQQGVQEHQEKFGRTVGILQQRQSIELIPVTKVYFQWKGREHSYFVYGTENNVYAPDYPSKCHCAIL
;
A
#
# COMPACT_ATOMS: atom_id res chain seq x y z
N VAL A 1 19.99 7.70 13.23
CA VAL A 1 18.95 7.12 12.34
C VAL A 1 18.92 5.62 12.55
N TYR A 2 17.75 5.01 12.63
CA TYR A 2 17.59 3.58 12.94
C TYR A 2 16.78 2.89 11.84
N THR A 3 17.09 1.62 11.59
CA THR A 3 16.35 0.77 10.66
C THR A 3 15.26 0.00 11.42
N ILE A 4 14.26 -0.45 10.67
CA ILE A 4 13.30 -1.46 11.12
C ILE A 4 14.02 -2.81 11.09
N VAL A 5 13.83 -3.60 12.14
CA VAL A 5 14.41 -4.94 12.29
C VAL A 5 13.39 -5.90 12.88
N GLY A 6 13.36 -7.14 12.39
CA GLY A 6 12.45 -8.18 12.86
C GLY A 6 11.01 -8.00 12.40
N PHE A 7 10.78 -7.27 11.30
CA PHE A 7 9.44 -7.19 10.73
C PHE A 7 9.02 -8.56 10.14
N PRO A 8 7.73 -8.94 10.21
CA PRO A 8 7.27 -10.25 9.68
C PRO A 8 7.58 -10.47 8.20
N ASP A 9 7.57 -9.39 7.41
CA ASP A 9 8.05 -9.39 6.04
C ASP A 9 9.53 -8.94 6.00
N PRO A 10 10.49 -9.83 5.70
CA PRO A 10 11.91 -9.51 5.70
C PRO A 10 12.28 -8.48 4.63
N LEU A 11 11.44 -8.27 3.60
CA LEU A 11 11.66 -7.24 2.60
C LEU A 11 11.61 -5.84 3.23
N ILE A 12 10.81 -5.64 4.27
CA ILE A 12 10.68 -4.35 4.95
C ILE A 12 11.96 -4.00 5.72
N ASP A 13 12.58 -4.98 6.36
CA ASP A 13 13.88 -4.79 7.03
C ASP A 13 14.96 -4.38 5.99
N GLN A 14 14.98 -5.07 4.85
CA GLN A 14 15.92 -4.78 3.76
C GLN A 14 15.70 -3.36 3.19
N ILE A 15 14.47 -2.98 2.86
CA ILE A 15 14.13 -1.66 2.31
C ILE A 15 14.42 -0.57 3.35
N SER A 16 14.14 -0.82 4.63
CA SER A 16 14.47 0.12 5.70
C SER A 16 15.98 0.37 5.77
N GLN A 17 16.79 -0.68 5.69
CA GLN A 17 18.25 -0.56 5.67
C GLN A 17 18.75 0.23 4.45
N GLN A 18 18.23 -0.07 3.26
CA GLN A 18 18.55 0.65 2.03
C GLN A 18 18.19 2.13 2.15
N GLY A 19 16.98 2.46 2.63
CA GLY A 19 16.54 3.84 2.77
C GLY A 19 17.34 4.66 3.78
N VAL A 20 17.94 4.03 4.79
CA VAL A 20 18.88 4.71 5.71
C VAL A 20 20.24 4.93 5.04
N GLN A 21 20.74 3.96 4.27
CA GLN A 21 21.98 4.09 3.51
C GLN A 21 21.87 5.21 2.46
N GLU A 22 20.80 5.23 1.67
CA GLU A 22 20.56 6.27 0.65
C GLU A 22 20.51 7.68 1.26
N HIS A 23 19.84 7.84 2.40
CA HIS A 23 19.76 9.11 3.10
C HIS A 23 21.15 9.57 3.60
N GLN A 24 21.94 8.62 4.13
CA GLN A 24 23.31 8.88 4.58
C GLN A 24 24.24 9.23 3.41
N GLU A 25 24.16 8.52 2.29
CA GLU A 25 24.97 8.78 1.09
C GLU A 25 24.68 10.17 0.52
N LYS A 26 23.39 10.57 0.51
CA LYS A 26 22.94 11.83 -0.06
C LYS A 26 23.29 13.05 0.80
N PHE A 27 23.22 12.95 2.13
CA PHE A 27 23.31 14.13 3.01
C PHE A 27 24.41 14.04 4.09
N GLY A 28 24.90 12.84 4.41
CA GLY A 28 25.80 12.61 5.53
C GLY A 28 27.19 13.25 5.41
N ARG A 29 27.55 13.77 4.23
CA ARG A 29 28.80 14.52 4.00
C ARG A 29 28.66 16.02 4.17
N THR A 30 27.45 16.57 4.09
CA THR A 30 27.19 18.01 4.06
C THR A 30 26.41 18.52 5.27
N VAL A 31 25.56 17.68 5.85
CA VAL A 31 24.72 18.03 7.00
C VAL A 31 24.65 16.88 8.01
N GLY A 32 24.39 17.23 9.27
CA GLY A 32 24.09 16.25 10.31
C GLY A 32 22.65 15.75 10.20
N ILE A 33 22.47 14.45 9.99
CA ILE A 33 21.14 13.83 9.97
C ILE A 33 20.68 13.54 11.40
N LEU A 34 19.74 14.33 11.90
CA LEU A 34 19.20 14.15 13.26
C LEU A 34 18.23 12.98 13.32
N GLN A 35 17.31 12.89 12.36
CA GLN A 35 16.23 11.90 12.34
C GLN A 35 15.81 11.54 10.91
N GLN A 36 15.24 10.35 10.75
CA GLN A 36 14.54 9.89 9.56
C GLN A 36 13.29 9.15 10.03
N ARG A 37 12.12 9.60 9.60
CA ARG A 37 10.85 8.95 9.91
C ARG A 37 10.55 7.91 8.85
N GLN A 38 10.21 6.71 9.28
CA GLN A 38 9.69 5.64 8.43
C GLN A 38 8.27 5.32 8.90
N SER A 39 7.36 5.10 7.95
CA SER A 39 5.97 4.73 8.21
C SER A 39 5.66 3.49 7.39
N ILE A 40 5.09 2.48 8.03
CA ILE A 40 4.59 1.26 7.37
C ILE A 40 3.08 1.35 7.39
N GLU A 41 2.46 1.25 6.22
CA GLU A 41 1.01 1.28 6.08
C GLU A 41 0.51 -0.08 5.57
N LEU A 42 -0.45 -0.65 6.30
CA LEU A 42 -1.15 -1.85 5.87
C LEU A 42 -2.42 -1.42 5.15
N ILE A 43 -2.54 -1.73 3.86
CA ILE A 43 -3.74 -1.47 3.08
C ILE A 43 -4.59 -2.75 3.11
N PRO A 44 -5.69 -2.82 3.88
CA PRO A 44 -6.57 -3.97 3.83
C PRO A 44 -7.19 -4.05 2.43
N VAL A 45 -7.26 -5.26 1.88
CA VAL A 45 -7.91 -5.53 0.59
C VAL A 45 -8.88 -6.67 0.79
N THR A 46 -10.16 -6.41 0.50
CA THR A 46 -11.24 -7.40 0.58
C THR A 46 -11.78 -7.67 -0.82
N LYS A 47 -11.83 -8.95 -1.21
CA LYS A 47 -12.50 -9.37 -2.43
C LYS A 47 -13.94 -9.75 -2.11
N VAL A 48 -14.89 -9.02 -2.70
CA VAL A 48 -16.32 -9.28 -2.52
C VAL A 48 -16.83 -10.10 -3.71
N TYR A 49 -17.52 -11.19 -3.42
CA TYR A 49 -18.16 -12.05 -4.40
C TYR A 49 -19.67 -11.81 -4.39
N PHE A 50 -20.28 -11.70 -5.56
CA PHE A 50 -21.71 -11.49 -5.71
C PHE A 50 -22.26 -12.18 -6.96
N GLN A 51 -23.56 -12.45 -6.97
CA GLN A 51 -24.26 -12.96 -8.14
C GLN A 51 -25.13 -11.88 -8.76
N TRP A 52 -25.05 -11.74 -10.08
CA TRP A 52 -25.87 -10.82 -10.86
C TRP A 52 -26.40 -11.54 -12.10
N LYS A 53 -27.73 -11.59 -12.26
CA LYS A 53 -28.40 -12.29 -13.38
C LYS A 53 -27.91 -13.73 -13.58
N GLY A 54 -27.70 -14.46 -12.47
CA GLY A 54 -27.22 -15.84 -12.48
C GLY A 54 -25.74 -16.02 -12.86
N ARG A 55 -24.97 -14.92 -12.95
CA ARG A 55 -23.52 -14.96 -13.17
C ARG A 55 -22.79 -14.49 -11.93
N GLU A 56 -21.68 -15.13 -11.61
CA GLU A 56 -20.80 -14.72 -10.52
C GLU A 56 -19.89 -13.58 -10.96
N HIS A 57 -19.71 -12.62 -10.07
CA HIS A 57 -18.86 -11.46 -10.26
C HIS A 57 -18.09 -11.18 -8.98
N SER A 58 -17.03 -10.38 -9.09
CA SER A 58 -16.31 -9.90 -7.93
C SER A 58 -15.78 -8.49 -8.14
N TYR A 59 -15.62 -7.78 -7.04
CA TYR A 59 -14.90 -6.51 -6.98
C TYR A 59 -14.00 -6.48 -5.75
N PHE A 60 -13.09 -5.52 -5.70
CA PHE A 60 -12.20 -5.31 -4.58
C PHE A 60 -12.58 -4.03 -3.84
N VAL A 61 -12.55 -4.08 -2.53
CA VAL A 61 -12.59 -2.92 -1.63
C VAL A 61 -11.24 -2.82 -0.96
N TYR A 62 -10.63 -1.65 -0.96
CA TYR A 62 -9.28 -1.46 -0.40
C TYR A 62 -9.13 -0.16 0.38
N GLY A 63 -8.16 -0.17 1.29
CA GLY A 63 -7.83 0.97 2.13
C GLY A 63 -8.86 1.22 3.23
N THR A 64 -8.53 2.15 4.12
CA THR A 64 -9.41 2.59 5.22
C THR A 64 -10.59 3.43 4.72
N GLU A 65 -10.45 4.05 3.56
CA GLU A 65 -11.50 4.84 2.90
C GLU A 65 -12.52 3.98 2.14
N ASN A 66 -12.34 2.65 2.13
CA ASN A 66 -13.19 1.69 1.41
C ASN A 66 -13.30 1.99 -0.11
N ASN A 67 -12.19 2.37 -0.73
CA ASN A 67 -12.13 2.60 -2.17
C ASN A 67 -12.48 1.32 -2.93
N VAL A 68 -13.21 1.45 -4.04
CA VAL A 68 -13.72 0.31 -4.82
C VAL A 68 -12.98 0.18 -6.14
N TYR A 69 -12.47 -1.02 -6.43
CA TYR A 69 -11.95 -1.40 -7.74
C TYR A 69 -12.82 -2.51 -8.36
N ALA A 70 -13.59 -2.14 -9.38
CA ALA A 70 -14.57 -3.01 -10.03
C ALA A 70 -14.49 -2.95 -11.57
N PRO A 71 -13.38 -3.41 -12.20
CA PRO A 71 -13.17 -3.29 -13.65
C PRO A 71 -14.22 -4.06 -14.48
N ASP A 72 -14.69 -5.19 -13.94
CA ASP A 72 -15.63 -6.11 -14.59
C ASP A 72 -17.08 -5.94 -14.08
N TYR A 73 -17.41 -4.77 -13.54
CA TYR A 73 -18.75 -4.50 -13.05
C TYR A 73 -19.79 -4.65 -14.18
N PRO A 74 -20.84 -5.50 -14.01
CA PRO A 74 -21.72 -5.92 -15.09
C PRO A 74 -22.66 -4.83 -15.61
N SER A 75 -22.81 -3.71 -14.90
CA SER A 75 -23.62 -2.57 -15.31
C SER A 75 -22.77 -1.31 -15.38
N LYS A 76 -22.10 -1.10 -16.53
CA LYS A 76 -21.42 0.17 -16.83
C LYS A 76 -22.46 1.22 -17.21
N CYS A 77 -23.16 1.75 -16.21
CA CYS A 77 -23.99 2.95 -16.41
C CYS A 77 -23.07 4.17 -16.35
N HIS A 78 -23.20 5.12 -17.29
CA HIS A 78 -22.44 6.40 -17.29
C HIS A 78 -22.80 7.34 -16.11
N CYS A 79 -23.58 6.86 -15.14
CA CYS A 79 -24.12 7.63 -14.02
C CYS A 79 -23.68 7.11 -12.65
N ALA A 80 -22.91 6.01 -12.58
CA ALA A 80 -22.43 5.47 -11.31
C ALA A 80 -21.16 6.20 -10.89
N ILE A 81 -21.29 7.07 -9.88
CA ILE A 81 -20.14 7.50 -9.08
C ILE A 81 -19.83 6.30 -8.16
N LEU A 82 -18.73 5.61 -8.47
CA LEU A 82 -18.10 4.60 -7.61
C LEU A 82 -17.04 5.30 -6.77
#